data_AF-A0AAD7YKW5-F1
#
_entry.id   AF-A0AAD7YKW5-F1
#
_cell.length_a   1.000
_cell.length_b   1.000
_cell.length_c   1.000
_cell.angle_alpha   90.00
_cell.angle_beta   90.00
_cell.angle_gamma   90.00
#
_symmetry.space_group_name_H-M   'P 1'
#
loop_
_entity.id
_entity.type
_entity.pdbx_description
1 polymer ?
#
loop_
_entity_poly.entity_id
_entity_poly.type
_entity_poly.pdbx_seq_one_letter_code
_entity_poly.pdbx_strand_id
1 'polypeptide(L)'
;MFTCKRCESEARDGATCATCKAKFDFPCAGISEAGWRKLGERKLTWKCQNCKSAPVASPQISSLKTSPVNSESIMTELQGLSAKMEALPALMESVRAIQAELAELKTIRQEVSQMKSSFESYGQDIKALAVRVSDLEAEMEIMGKTKEAVVSLQDRIIQLESRQSESEQRSRMNNIEIKGVPISKDEDLFVLMDKIVKWLSLVAWIHLYAKTLITRRSVFLLTSFNFISCILGLESSFYMLRQIMMP
;
A
#
# COMPACT_ATOMS: atom_id res chain seq x y z
N MET A 1 -9.66 0.25 -37.94
CA MET A 1 -10.79 1.14 -37.59
C MET A 1 -10.36 2.57 -37.85
N PHE A 2 -11.28 3.44 -38.27
CA PHE A 2 -11.04 4.87 -38.42
C PHE A 2 -12.23 5.67 -37.88
N THR A 3 -11.97 6.92 -37.49
CA THR A 3 -13.02 7.84 -37.01
C THR A 3 -13.61 8.61 -38.20
N CYS A 4 -14.92 8.57 -38.37
CA CYS A 4 -15.60 9.32 -39.43
C CYS A 4 -15.47 10.83 -39.20
N LYS A 5 -15.06 11.59 -40.21
CA LYS A 5 -14.88 13.04 -40.09
C LYS A 5 -16.19 13.84 -39.90
N ARG A 6 -17.36 13.23 -40.16
CA ARG A 6 -18.66 13.92 -40.09
C ARG A 6 -19.43 13.66 -38.79
N CYS A 7 -19.50 12.40 -38.36
CA CYS A 7 -20.26 11.98 -37.17
C CYS A 7 -19.37 11.57 -35.99
N GLU A 8 -18.05 11.59 -36.17
CA GLU A 8 -17.05 11.29 -35.13
C GLU A 8 -17.14 9.89 -34.51
N SER A 9 -17.93 8.98 -35.09
CA SER A 9 -18.01 7.59 -34.66
C SER A 9 -16.91 6.72 -35.28
N GLU A 10 -16.54 5.64 -34.59
CA GLU A 10 -15.59 4.65 -35.10
C GLU A 10 -16.26 3.71 -36.11
N ALA A 11 -15.66 3.60 -37.30
CA ALA A 11 -16.11 2.70 -38.35
C ALA A 11 -15.01 1.72 -38.76
N ARG A 12 -15.42 0.56 -39.26
CA ARG A 12 -14.50 -0.47 -39.79
C ARG A 12 -14.11 -0.20 -41.24
N ASP A 13 -15.05 0.27 -42.06
CA ASP A 13 -14.88 0.51 -43.50
C ASP A 13 -15.67 1.76 -43.95
N GLY A 14 -15.26 2.37 -45.05
CA GLY A 14 -15.90 3.58 -45.57
C GLY A 14 -15.21 4.21 -46.79
N ALA A 15 -15.67 5.40 -47.16
CA ALA A 15 -15.18 6.16 -48.31
C ALA A 15 -14.12 7.18 -47.93
N THR A 16 -13.10 7.36 -48.78
CA THR A 16 -12.04 8.37 -48.58
C THR A 16 -12.16 9.45 -49.65
N CYS A 17 -12.25 10.72 -49.25
CA CYS A 17 -12.35 11.84 -50.18
C CYS A 17 -11.02 12.10 -50.90
N ALA A 18 -11.05 12.22 -52.23
CA ALA A 18 -9.88 12.50 -53.05
C ALA A 18 -9.23 13.86 -52.74
N THR A 19 -10.05 14.85 -52.37
CA THR A 19 -9.65 16.25 -52.16
C THR A 19 -9.13 16.50 -50.74
N CYS A 20 -9.95 16.25 -49.71
CA CYS A 20 -9.56 16.53 -48.32
C CYS A 20 -8.89 15.35 -47.61
N LYS A 21 -8.77 14.18 -48.25
CA LYS A 21 -8.21 12.93 -47.70
C LYS A 21 -8.88 12.41 -46.43
N ALA A 22 -9.99 13.01 -46.01
CA ALA A 22 -10.77 12.56 -44.88
C ALA A 22 -11.55 11.27 -45.19
N LYS A 23 -11.71 10.43 -44.17
CA LYS A 23 -12.49 9.19 -44.22
C LYS A 23 -13.88 9.39 -43.64
N PHE A 24 -14.87 8.77 -44.28
CA PHE A 24 -16.28 8.86 -43.92
C PHE A 24 -16.88 7.46 -43.91
N ASP A 25 -17.72 7.15 -42.93
CA ASP A 25 -18.58 5.96 -42.98
C ASP A 25 -19.58 6.08 -44.15
N PHE A 26 -20.09 4.94 -44.61
CA PHE A 26 -20.98 4.87 -45.77
C PHE A 26 -22.22 5.78 -45.65
N PRO A 27 -22.95 5.81 -44.50
CA PRO A 27 -24.04 6.75 -44.28
C PRO A 27 -23.64 8.22 -44.44
N CYS A 28 -22.56 8.67 -43.79
CA CYS A 28 -22.16 10.08 -43.86
C CYS A 28 -21.59 10.49 -45.21
N ALA A 29 -20.97 9.55 -45.93
CA ALA A 29 -20.52 9.73 -47.31
C ALA A 29 -21.70 9.83 -48.30
N GLY A 30 -22.90 9.40 -47.91
CA GLY A 30 -24.08 9.35 -48.79
C GLY A 30 -23.94 8.30 -49.90
N ILE A 31 -23.24 7.19 -49.63
CA ILE A 31 -23.08 6.07 -50.56
C ILE A 31 -23.22 4.75 -49.81
N SER A 32 -23.92 3.78 -50.38
CA SER A 32 -24.00 2.44 -49.81
C SER A 32 -22.69 1.67 -49.97
N GLU A 33 -22.41 0.72 -49.07
CA GLU A 33 -21.21 -0.14 -49.16
C GLU A 33 -21.14 -0.89 -50.50
N ALA A 34 -22.26 -1.46 -50.94
CA ALA A 34 -22.36 -2.12 -52.24
C ALA A 34 -22.09 -1.15 -53.40
N GLY A 35 -22.56 0.10 -53.28
CA GLY A 35 -22.26 1.17 -54.23
C GLY A 35 -20.77 1.47 -54.27
N TRP A 36 -20.14 1.68 -53.11
CA TRP A 36 -18.70 1.96 -53.00
C TRP A 36 -17.84 0.86 -53.61
N ARG A 37 -18.17 -0.41 -53.38
CA ARG A 37 -17.41 -1.54 -53.95
C ARG A 37 -17.49 -1.58 -55.48
N LYS A 38 -18.64 -1.20 -56.08
CA LYS A 38 -18.84 -1.13 -57.54
C LYS A 38 -18.12 0.02 -58.22
N LEU A 39 -17.58 1.02 -57.50
CA LEU A 39 -16.92 2.17 -58.13
C LEU A 39 -15.60 1.82 -58.82
N GLY A 40 -14.92 0.73 -58.43
CA GLY A 40 -13.60 0.37 -59.00
C GLY A 40 -12.59 1.50 -58.85
N GLU A 41 -11.95 1.91 -59.94
CA GLU A 41 -10.97 3.02 -59.98
C GLU A 41 -11.56 4.39 -59.65
N ARG A 42 -12.88 4.58 -59.83
CA ARG A 42 -13.56 5.87 -59.53
C ARG A 42 -13.54 6.22 -58.04
N LYS A 43 -13.14 5.28 -57.17
CA LYS A 43 -12.84 5.54 -55.76
C LYS A 43 -11.77 6.63 -55.59
N LEU A 44 -10.79 6.69 -56.49
CA LEU A 44 -9.69 7.66 -56.43
C LEU A 44 -10.14 9.10 -56.74
N THR A 45 -11.26 9.27 -57.44
CA THR A 45 -11.82 10.58 -57.82
C THR A 45 -13.04 10.97 -56.98
N TRP A 46 -13.49 10.12 -56.06
CA TRP A 46 -14.68 10.40 -55.26
C TRP A 46 -14.45 11.57 -54.31
N LYS A 47 -15.43 12.48 -54.25
CA LYS A 47 -15.39 13.69 -53.40
C LYS A 47 -16.53 13.64 -52.40
N CYS A 48 -16.26 14.04 -51.15
CA CYS A 48 -17.31 14.21 -50.15
C CYS A 48 -18.20 15.42 -50.50
N GLN A 49 -19.37 15.52 -49.88
CA GLN A 49 -20.36 16.58 -50.16
C GLN A 49 -19.77 17.99 -50.00
N ASN A 50 -18.94 18.21 -48.97
CA ASN A 50 -18.29 19.50 -48.76
C ASN A 50 -17.32 19.87 -49.89
N CYS A 51 -16.55 18.90 -50.40
CA CYS A 51 -15.64 19.13 -51.53
C CYS A 51 -16.35 19.15 -52.89
N LYS A 52 -17.59 18.65 -52.96
CA LYS A 52 -18.41 18.67 -54.17
C LYS A 52 -19.10 20.02 -54.38
N SER A 53 -19.48 20.70 -53.30
CA SER A 53 -20.19 21.98 -53.33
C SER A 53 -19.30 23.23 -53.38
N ALA A 54 -17.98 23.08 -53.50
CA ALA A 54 -17.08 24.22 -53.64
C ALA A 54 -17.28 24.88 -55.03
N PRO A 55 -17.70 26.16 -55.10
CA PRO A 55 -17.91 26.84 -56.37
C PRO A 55 -16.55 27.10 -57.03
N VAL A 56 -16.35 26.51 -58.21
CA VAL A 56 -15.26 26.88 -59.11
C VAL A 56 -15.66 28.20 -59.76
N ALA A 57 -15.11 29.31 -59.27
CA ALA A 57 -15.27 30.61 -59.91
C ALA A 57 -14.57 30.57 -61.27
N SER A 58 -15.37 30.61 -62.35
CA SER A 58 -14.91 30.75 -63.72
C SER A 58 -15.34 32.14 -64.20
N PRO A 59 -14.43 33.02 -64.66
CA PRO A 59 -14.82 34.35 -65.12
C PRO A 59 -15.39 34.26 -66.54
N GLN A 60 -16.68 34.56 -66.71
CA GLN A 60 -17.25 34.86 -68.03
C GLN A 60 -17.01 36.34 -68.36
N ILE A 61 -16.35 36.56 -69.49
CA ILE A 61 -16.12 37.86 -70.11
C ILE A 61 -17.35 38.17 -70.98
N SER A 62 -18.07 39.25 -70.67
CA SER A 62 -19.15 39.77 -71.51
C SER A 62 -19.09 41.30 -71.65
N SER A 63 -18.62 41.71 -72.82
CA SER A 63 -19.10 42.82 -73.66
C SER A 63 -19.27 44.22 -73.06
N LEU A 64 -18.34 45.12 -73.43
CA LEU A 64 -18.48 46.58 -73.29
C LEU A 64 -19.59 47.15 -74.20
N LYS A 65 -20.46 47.97 -73.63
CA LYS A 65 -21.21 49.02 -74.32
C LYS A 65 -20.95 50.33 -73.59
N THR A 66 -20.33 51.29 -74.27
CA THR A 66 -20.06 52.65 -73.81
C THR A 66 -21.34 53.49 -73.86
N SER A 67 -21.90 53.80 -72.69
CA SER A 67 -22.86 54.88 -72.47
C SER A 67 -22.13 56.10 -71.87
N PRO A 68 -22.67 57.34 -72.01
CA PRO A 68 -22.01 58.52 -71.50
C PRO A 68 -21.89 58.45 -69.99
N VAL A 69 -20.69 58.68 -69.48
CA VAL A 69 -20.36 58.63 -68.06
C VAL A 69 -21.21 59.67 -67.32
N ASN A 70 -22.23 59.18 -66.62
CA ASN A 70 -23.12 59.97 -65.79
C ASN A 70 -22.33 60.42 -64.54
N SER A 71 -22.03 61.72 -64.43
CA SER A 71 -21.32 62.34 -63.30
C SER A 71 -21.95 62.03 -61.94
N GLU A 72 -23.25 61.72 -61.93
CA GLU A 72 -24.01 61.32 -60.74
C GLU A 72 -23.63 59.91 -60.27
N SER A 73 -23.27 59.00 -61.19
CA SER A 73 -22.78 57.65 -60.90
C SER A 73 -21.37 57.66 -60.29
N ILE A 74 -20.52 58.58 -60.74
CA ILE A 74 -19.17 58.76 -60.16
C ILE A 74 -19.28 59.32 -58.74
N MET A 75 -20.17 60.28 -58.49
CA MET A 75 -20.43 60.80 -57.15
C MET A 75 -20.97 59.73 -56.21
N THR A 76 -21.85 58.84 -56.67
CA THR A 76 -22.34 57.72 -55.85
C THR A 76 -21.25 56.69 -55.56
N GLU A 77 -20.38 56.38 -56.53
CA GLU A 77 -19.23 55.50 -56.28
C GLU A 77 -18.19 56.13 -55.33
N LEU A 78 -17.93 57.44 -55.44
CA LEU A 78 -17.06 58.18 -54.51
C LEU A 78 -17.63 58.23 -53.10
N GLN A 79 -18.94 58.44 -52.94
CA GLN A 79 -19.62 58.34 -51.65
C GLN A 79 -19.57 56.91 -51.10
N GLY A 80 -19.74 55.89 -51.96
CA GLY A 80 -19.59 54.49 -51.59
C GLY A 80 -18.17 54.11 -51.18
N LEU A 81 -17.15 54.68 -51.82
CA LEU A 81 -15.74 54.53 -51.44
C LEU A 81 -15.43 55.27 -50.13
N SER A 82 -16.00 56.46 -49.93
CA SER A 82 -15.89 57.21 -48.67
C SER A 82 -16.47 56.41 -47.50
N ALA A 83 -17.65 55.81 -47.68
CA ALA A 83 -18.26 54.94 -46.67
C ALA A 83 -17.42 53.68 -46.37
N LYS A 84 -16.76 53.10 -47.39
CA LYS A 84 -15.82 52.00 -47.18
C LYS A 84 -14.52 52.45 -46.48
N MET A 85 -14.06 53.68 -46.73
CA MET A 85 -12.94 54.28 -46.02
C MET A 85 -13.25 54.52 -44.53
N GLU A 86 -14.49 54.86 -44.19
CA GLU A 86 -14.92 55.00 -42.78
C GLU A 86 -14.95 53.66 -42.02
N ALA A 87 -15.10 52.52 -42.72
CA ALA A 87 -15.09 51.19 -42.11
C ALA A 87 -13.67 50.62 -41.87
N LEU A 88 -12.64 51.16 -42.52
CA LEU A 88 -11.25 50.70 -42.40
C LEU A 88 -10.67 50.87 -40.98
N PRO A 89 -10.87 51.99 -40.26
CA PRO A 89 -10.41 52.13 -38.88
C PRO A 89 -10.97 51.05 -37.94
N ALA A 90 -12.25 50.71 -38.06
CA ALA A 90 -12.89 49.66 -37.27
C ALA A 90 -12.32 48.25 -37.60
N LEU A 91 -12.04 47.99 -38.88
CA LEU A 91 -11.35 46.77 -39.30
C LEU A 91 -9.91 46.72 -38.74
N MET A 92 -9.20 47.84 -38.71
CA MET A 92 -7.84 47.91 -38.17
C MET A 92 -7.82 47.63 -36.67
N GLU A 93 -8.83 48.10 -35.93
CA GLU A 93 -8.98 47.81 -34.50
C GLU A 93 -9.29 46.34 -34.23
N SER A 94 -10.17 45.72 -35.02
CA SER A 94 -10.43 44.27 -34.88
C SER A 94 -9.21 43.41 -35.21
N VAL A 95 -8.41 43.79 -36.21
CA VAL A 95 -7.12 43.13 -36.49
C VAL A 95 -6.15 43.29 -35.32
N ARG A 96 -6.12 44.45 -34.67
CA ARG A 96 -5.31 44.69 -33.47
C ARG A 96 -5.75 43.81 -32.30
N ALA A 97 -7.05 43.68 -32.07
CA ALA A 97 -7.61 42.81 -31.04
C ALA A 97 -7.25 41.33 -31.30
N ILE A 98 -7.40 40.86 -32.54
CA ILE A 98 -6.99 39.50 -32.94
C ILE A 98 -5.49 39.29 -32.71
N GLN A 99 -4.65 40.28 -33.01
CA GLN A 99 -3.21 40.19 -32.76
C GLN A 99 -2.89 40.05 -31.26
N ALA A 100 -3.66 40.72 -30.39
CA ALA A 100 -3.53 40.59 -28.94
C ALA A 100 -3.95 39.19 -28.46
N GLU A 101 -5.11 38.68 -28.88
CA GLU A 101 -5.57 37.33 -28.54
C GLU A 101 -4.59 36.25 -29.04
N LEU A 102 -4.02 36.44 -30.23
CA LEU A 102 -2.99 35.52 -30.76
C LEU A 102 -1.69 35.55 -29.93
N ALA A 103 -1.37 36.67 -29.29
CA ALA A 103 -0.24 36.75 -28.37
C ALA A 103 -0.54 35.97 -27.08
N GLU A 104 -1.74 36.11 -26.52
CA GLU A 104 -2.19 35.36 -25.34
C GLU A 104 -2.29 33.85 -25.62
N LEU A 105 -2.76 33.44 -26.78
CA LEU A 105 -2.77 32.02 -27.16
C LEU A 105 -1.35 31.43 -27.22
N LYS A 106 -0.34 32.23 -27.58
CA LYS A 106 1.05 31.78 -27.57
C LYS A 106 1.58 31.62 -26.14
N THR A 107 1.25 32.52 -25.22
CA THR A 107 1.67 32.40 -23.82
C THR A 107 1.02 31.20 -23.16
N ILE A 108 -0.29 31.00 -23.33
CA ILE A 108 -1.01 29.81 -22.84
C ILE A 108 -0.38 28.53 -23.39
N ARG A 109 -0.05 28.50 -24.69
CA ARG A 109 0.62 27.33 -25.30
C ARG A 109 1.96 27.03 -24.62
N GLN A 110 2.74 28.06 -24.27
CA GLN A 110 4.02 27.89 -23.56
C GLN A 110 3.80 27.35 -22.15
N GLU A 111 2.85 27.90 -21.40
CA GLU A 111 2.50 27.44 -20.05
C GLU A 111 2.02 25.98 -20.05
N VAL A 112 1.16 25.60 -21.01
CA VAL A 112 0.71 24.21 -21.18
C VAL A 112 1.89 23.28 -21.52
N SER A 113 2.83 23.75 -22.35
CA SER A 113 4.05 22.98 -22.65
C SER A 113 4.93 22.79 -21.41
N GLN A 114 5.06 23.82 -20.56
CA GLN A 114 5.81 23.73 -19.32
C GLN A 114 5.10 22.79 -18.33
N MET A 115 3.79 22.92 -18.18
CA MET A 115 2.98 22.05 -17.32
C MET A 115 3.11 20.58 -17.74
N LYS A 116 3.12 20.31 -19.05
CA LYS A 116 3.35 18.96 -19.58
C LYS A 116 4.71 18.41 -19.12
N SER A 117 5.78 19.21 -19.19
CA SER A 117 7.11 18.77 -18.72
C SER A 117 7.13 18.50 -17.21
N SER A 118 6.47 19.33 -16.40
CA SER A 118 6.34 19.10 -14.95
C SER A 118 5.57 17.81 -14.66
N PHE A 119 4.50 17.53 -15.40
CA PHE A 119 3.71 16.31 -15.24
C PHE A 119 4.51 15.06 -15.62
N GLU A 120 5.32 15.12 -16.68
CA GLU A 120 6.24 14.05 -17.04
C GLU A 120 7.28 13.80 -15.94
N SER A 121 7.84 14.86 -15.35
CA SER A 121 8.77 14.77 -14.21
C SER A 121 8.10 14.10 -13.00
N TYR A 122 6.92 14.57 -12.58
CA TYR A 122 6.20 13.96 -11.48
C TYR A 122 5.81 12.50 -11.78
N GLY A 123 5.48 12.18 -13.03
CA GLY A 123 5.24 10.81 -13.45
C GLY A 123 6.48 9.90 -13.30
N GLN A 124 7.68 10.44 -13.47
CA GLN A 124 8.94 9.72 -13.19
C GLN A 124 9.16 9.56 -11.69
N ASP A 125 8.94 10.62 -10.91
CA ASP A 125 9.09 10.58 -9.44
C ASP A 125 8.13 9.57 -8.79
N ILE A 126 6.87 9.52 -9.24
CA ILE A 126 5.87 8.55 -8.76
C ILE A 126 6.32 7.13 -9.07
N LYS A 127 6.86 6.87 -10.26
CA LYS A 127 7.40 5.54 -10.62
C LYS A 127 8.58 5.16 -9.74
N ALA A 128 9.51 6.09 -9.50
CA ALA A 128 10.65 5.87 -8.63
C ALA A 128 10.21 5.58 -7.19
N LEU A 129 9.19 6.30 -6.70
CA LEU A 129 8.63 6.07 -5.37
C LEU A 129 7.93 4.71 -5.28
N ALA A 130 7.19 4.30 -6.31
CA ALA A 130 6.54 3.00 -6.35
C ALA A 130 7.56 1.85 -6.28
N VAL A 131 8.70 1.97 -6.97
CA VAL A 131 9.80 1.00 -6.88
C VAL A 131 10.34 0.93 -5.45
N ARG A 132 10.65 2.09 -4.83
CA ARG A 132 11.16 2.12 -3.44
C ARG A 132 10.19 1.52 -2.43
N VAL A 133 8.89 1.75 -2.59
CA VAL A 133 7.88 1.14 -1.73
C VAL A 133 7.88 -0.38 -1.89
N SER A 134 7.93 -0.88 -3.13
CA SER A 134 8.03 -2.32 -3.39
C SER A 134 9.30 -2.94 -2.79
N ASP A 135 10.43 -2.25 -2.86
CA ASP A 135 11.69 -2.73 -2.26
C ASP A 135 11.60 -2.79 -0.73
N LEU A 136 11.02 -1.76 -0.10
CA LEU A 136 10.82 -1.72 1.35
C LEU A 136 9.85 -2.83 1.83
N GLU A 137 8.79 -3.12 1.08
CA GLU A 137 7.89 -4.22 1.38
C GLU A 137 8.62 -5.58 1.36
N ALA A 138 9.51 -5.79 0.39
CA ALA A 138 10.32 -7.00 0.31
C ALA A 138 11.33 -7.10 1.46
N GLU A 139 12.00 -6.00 1.84
CA GLU A 139 12.90 -5.96 2.99
C GLU A 139 12.16 -6.25 4.31
N MET A 140 10.94 -5.72 4.47
CA MET A 140 10.10 -6.01 5.63
C MET A 140 9.74 -7.49 5.75
N GLU A 141 9.47 -8.16 4.63
CA GLU A 141 9.21 -9.61 4.63
C GLU A 141 10.42 -10.41 5.13
N ILE A 142 11.62 -10.06 4.65
CA ILE A 142 12.88 -10.69 5.07
C ILE A 142 13.14 -10.44 6.56
N MET A 143 12.91 -9.21 7.03
CA MET A 143 13.04 -8.86 8.44
C MET A 143 12.07 -9.66 9.32
N GLY A 144 10.84 -9.88 8.86
CA GLY A 144 9.86 -10.76 9.52
C GLY A 144 10.40 -12.17 9.74
N LYS A 145 10.89 -12.81 8.67
CA LYS A 145 11.49 -14.16 8.73
C LYS A 145 12.71 -14.22 9.66
N THR A 146 13.54 -13.18 9.63
CA THR A 146 14.73 -13.08 10.50
C THR A 146 14.31 -12.99 11.97
N LYS A 147 13.29 -12.20 12.29
CA LYS A 147 12.76 -12.07 13.65
C LYS A 147 12.21 -13.40 14.17
N GLU A 148 11.48 -14.15 13.35
CA GLU A 148 10.98 -15.48 13.71
C GLU A 148 12.14 -16.45 14.02
N ALA A 149 13.20 -16.44 13.19
CA ALA A 149 14.39 -17.24 13.43
C ALA A 149 15.09 -16.87 14.74
N VAL A 150 15.19 -15.57 15.07
CA VAL A 150 15.77 -15.11 16.34
C VAL A 150 14.97 -15.61 17.54
N VAL A 151 13.64 -15.52 17.50
CA VAL A 151 12.78 -16.04 18.58
C VAL A 151 12.98 -17.55 18.75
N SER A 152 12.98 -18.30 17.65
CA SER A 152 13.21 -19.75 17.69
C SER A 152 14.59 -20.11 18.28
N LEU A 153 15.63 -19.35 17.94
CA LEU A 153 16.96 -19.55 18.51
C LEU A 153 17.01 -19.20 20.00
N GLN A 154 16.34 -18.14 20.45
CA GLN A 154 16.23 -17.79 21.86
C GLN A 154 15.53 -18.90 22.66
N ASP A 155 14.43 -19.45 22.16
CA ASP A 155 13.75 -20.58 22.80
C ASP A 155 14.66 -21.81 22.92
N ARG A 156 15.46 -22.07 21.88
CA ARG A 156 16.45 -23.17 21.91
C ARG A 156 17.55 -22.93 22.93
N ILE A 157 18.01 -21.69 23.11
CA ILE A 157 18.99 -21.35 24.15
C ILE A 157 18.40 -21.65 25.53
N ILE A 158 17.19 -21.16 25.81
CA ILE A 158 16.51 -21.40 27.10
C ILE A 158 16.35 -22.90 27.37
N GLN A 159 15.96 -23.68 26.35
CA GLN A 159 15.85 -25.13 26.48
C GLN A 159 17.19 -25.81 26.76
N LEU A 160 18.27 -25.38 26.09
CA LEU A 160 19.59 -25.93 26.29
C LEU A 160 20.14 -25.59 27.69
N GLU A 161 19.95 -24.35 28.16
CA GLU A 161 20.33 -23.92 29.50
C GLU A 161 19.59 -24.71 30.57
N SER A 162 18.29 -24.94 30.40
CA SER A 162 17.49 -25.78 31.31
C SER A 162 18.02 -27.23 31.35
N ARG A 163 18.28 -27.84 30.19
CA ARG A 163 18.84 -29.19 30.12
C ARG A 163 20.23 -29.29 30.74
N GLN A 164 21.06 -28.26 30.55
CA GLN A 164 22.39 -28.18 31.16
C GLN A 164 22.26 -28.12 32.69
N SER A 165 21.43 -27.22 33.21
CA SER A 165 21.18 -27.08 34.65
C SER A 165 20.69 -28.40 35.25
N GLU A 166 19.71 -29.06 34.63
CA GLU A 166 19.26 -30.38 35.08
C GLU A 166 20.38 -31.43 35.04
N SER A 167 21.21 -31.42 34.00
CA SER A 167 22.34 -32.33 33.89
C SER A 167 23.36 -32.10 35.01
N GLU A 168 23.66 -30.85 35.33
CA GLU A 168 24.54 -30.47 36.42
C GLU A 168 23.97 -30.89 37.78
N GLN A 169 22.67 -30.65 38.01
CA GLN A 169 21.98 -31.09 39.22
C GLN A 169 22.01 -32.62 39.36
N ARG A 170 21.69 -33.36 38.28
CA ARG A 170 21.75 -34.83 38.26
C ARG A 170 23.15 -35.36 38.58
N SER A 171 24.20 -34.73 38.03
CA SER A 171 25.59 -35.13 38.30
C SER A 171 26.01 -34.93 39.76
N ARG A 172 25.34 -34.04 40.48
CA ARG A 172 25.64 -33.68 41.88
C ARG A 172 24.62 -34.26 42.87
N MET A 173 23.65 -35.04 42.42
CA MET A 173 22.53 -35.49 43.25
C MET A 173 22.94 -36.35 44.45
N ASN A 174 24.10 -37.01 44.36
CA ASN A 174 24.66 -37.81 45.45
C ASN A 174 25.87 -37.14 46.14
N ASN A 175 26.18 -35.90 45.79
CA ASN A 175 27.31 -35.18 46.35
C ASN A 175 26.83 -34.35 47.54
N ILE A 176 27.54 -34.47 48.66
CA ILE A 176 27.30 -33.66 49.86
C ILE A 176 28.48 -32.71 50.01
N GLU A 177 28.21 -31.40 49.95
CA GLU A 177 29.21 -30.36 50.23
C GLU A 177 29.12 -29.95 51.70
N ILE A 178 30.22 -30.10 52.44
CA ILE A 178 30.32 -29.72 53.86
C ILE A 178 31.21 -28.49 53.96
N LYS A 179 30.62 -27.35 54.33
CA LYS A 179 31.34 -26.08 54.51
C LYS A 179 31.71 -25.86 55.97
N GLY A 180 32.81 -25.15 56.20
CA GLY A 180 33.24 -24.75 57.54
C GLY A 180 33.98 -25.84 58.32
N VAL A 181 34.53 -26.85 57.64
CA VAL A 181 35.41 -27.83 58.27
C VAL A 181 36.77 -27.18 58.56
N PRO A 182 37.22 -27.12 59.83
CA PRO A 182 38.51 -26.55 60.18
C PRO A 182 39.65 -27.43 59.63
N ILE A 183 40.70 -26.79 59.10
CA ILE A 183 41.84 -27.49 58.46
C ILE A 183 43.02 -27.53 59.43
N SER A 184 43.55 -28.72 59.70
CA SER A 184 44.81 -28.91 60.45
C SER A 184 45.90 -29.52 59.56
N LYS A 185 47.17 -29.26 59.85
CA LYS A 185 48.30 -29.62 58.96
C LYS A 185 48.56 -31.12 58.81
N ASP A 186 48.07 -31.94 59.74
CA ASP A 186 48.30 -33.40 59.79
C ASP A 186 46.99 -34.20 59.98
N GLU A 187 45.89 -33.74 59.37
CA GLU A 187 44.58 -34.36 59.56
C GLU A 187 44.30 -35.49 58.55
N ASP A 188 43.81 -36.62 59.05
CA ASP A 188 43.31 -37.73 58.24
C ASP A 188 41.84 -37.50 57.84
N LEU A 189 41.61 -37.37 56.54
CA LEU A 189 40.29 -37.16 55.94
C LEU A 189 39.30 -38.29 56.28
N PHE A 190 39.76 -39.53 56.43
CA PHE A 190 38.89 -40.66 56.76
C PHE A 190 38.41 -40.60 58.21
N VAL A 191 39.30 -40.20 59.13
CA VAL A 191 38.95 -40.02 60.55
C VAL A 191 37.97 -38.86 60.72
N LEU A 192 38.16 -37.77 59.97
CA LEU A 192 37.24 -36.64 59.96
C LEU A 192 35.87 -37.04 59.38
N MET A 193 35.84 -37.80 58.28
CA MET A 193 34.60 -38.32 57.71
C MET A 193 33.84 -39.22 58.69
N ASP A 194 34.54 -40.13 59.38
CA ASP A 194 33.93 -41.02 60.38
C ASP A 194 33.31 -40.22 61.56
N LYS A 195 33.99 -39.16 62.03
CA LYS A 195 33.44 -38.25 63.04
C LYS A 195 32.17 -37.55 62.55
N ILE A 196 32.17 -37.06 61.31
CA ILE A 196 31.02 -36.38 60.69
C ILE A 196 29.84 -37.35 60.54
N VAL A 197 30.08 -38.56 60.03
CA VAL A 197 29.05 -39.59 59.85
C VAL A 197 28.41 -39.96 61.19
N LYS A 198 29.23 -40.18 62.23
CA LYS A 198 28.75 -40.44 63.60
C LYS A 198 27.87 -39.29 64.10
N TRP A 199 28.30 -38.04 63.93
CA TRP A 199 27.53 -36.88 64.35
C TRP A 199 26.18 -36.77 63.61
N LEU A 200 26.18 -36.92 62.28
CA LEU A 200 24.97 -36.90 61.46
C LEU A 200 23.99 -38.03 61.84
N SER A 201 24.50 -39.23 62.10
CA SER A 201 23.67 -40.37 62.52
C SER A 201 22.98 -40.09 63.87
N LEU A 202 23.67 -39.46 64.82
CA LEU A 202 23.12 -39.08 66.11
C LEU A 202 22.01 -38.02 65.95
N VAL A 203 22.26 -36.98 65.15
CA VAL A 203 21.28 -35.91 64.88
C VAL A 203 20.04 -36.47 64.18
N ALA A 204 20.22 -37.35 63.19
CA ALA A 204 19.11 -38.01 62.51
C ALA A 204 18.27 -38.85 63.47
N TRP A 205 18.93 -39.59 64.37
CA TRP A 205 18.26 -40.39 65.39
C TRP A 205 17.47 -39.53 66.39
N ILE A 206 18.06 -38.42 66.86
CA ILE A 206 17.38 -37.44 67.73
C ILE A 206 16.16 -36.85 67.03
N HIS A 207 16.28 -36.45 65.77
CA HIS A 207 15.18 -35.85 65.02
C HIS A 207 14.05 -36.85 64.75
N LEU A 208 14.38 -38.11 64.43
CA LEU A 208 13.40 -39.18 64.27
C LEU A 208 12.70 -39.50 65.61
N TYR A 209 13.48 -39.58 66.70
CA TYR A 209 12.95 -39.82 68.04
C TYR A 209 12.03 -38.68 68.49
N ALA A 210 12.42 -37.42 68.26
CA ALA A 210 11.60 -36.24 68.56
C ALA A 210 10.30 -36.23 67.75
N LYS A 211 10.35 -36.50 66.43
CA LYS A 211 9.13 -36.65 65.60
C LYS A 211 8.21 -37.73 66.16
N THR A 212 8.76 -38.89 66.51
CA THR A 212 7.98 -40.02 67.06
C THR A 212 7.37 -39.68 68.42
N LEU A 213 8.09 -38.96 69.28
CA LEU A 213 7.61 -38.50 70.58
C LEU A 213 6.49 -37.46 70.42
N ILE A 214 6.64 -36.52 69.48
CA ILE A 214 5.61 -35.51 69.17
C ILE A 214 4.36 -36.20 68.65
N THR A 215 4.47 -37.09 67.66
CA THR A 215 3.31 -37.85 67.14
C THR A 215 2.63 -38.66 68.24
N ARG A 216 3.37 -39.33 69.13
CA ARG A 216 2.78 -40.07 70.27
C ARG A 216 2.09 -39.14 71.28
N ARG A 217 2.66 -37.97 71.56
CA ARG A 217 2.08 -36.99 72.49
C ARG A 217 0.84 -36.31 71.91
N SER A 218 0.82 -36.05 70.60
CA SER A 218 -0.35 -35.57 69.86
C SER A 218 -1.50 -36.59 69.88
N VAL A 219 -1.20 -37.87 69.63
CA VAL A 219 -2.20 -38.95 69.70
C VAL A 219 -2.75 -39.09 71.13
N PHE A 220 -1.90 -39.03 72.15
CA PHE A 220 -2.32 -39.11 73.55
C PHE A 220 -3.18 -37.92 73.98
N LEU A 221 -2.86 -36.70 73.53
CA LEU A 221 -3.68 -35.51 73.78
C LEU A 221 -5.03 -35.58 73.05
N LEU A 222 -5.07 -36.06 71.81
CA LEU A 222 -6.31 -36.28 71.05
C LEU A 222 -7.22 -37.33 71.70
N THR A 223 -6.67 -38.45 72.19
CA THR A 223 -7.46 -39.46 72.91
C THR A 223 -7.95 -38.94 74.25
N SER A 224 -7.15 -38.16 74.96
CA SER A 224 -7.53 -37.54 76.23
C SER A 224 -8.62 -36.47 76.05
N PHE A 225 -8.54 -35.66 74.98
CA PHE A 225 -9.54 -34.65 74.66
C PHE A 225 -10.86 -35.29 74.20
N ASN A 226 -10.82 -36.34 73.39
CA ASN A 226 -12.01 -37.10 73.01
C ASN A 226 -12.67 -37.79 74.21
N PHE A 227 -11.88 -38.30 75.16
CA PHE A 227 -12.39 -38.92 76.38
C PHE A 227 -13.05 -37.89 77.32
N ILE A 228 -12.45 -36.71 77.50
CA ILE A 228 -13.02 -35.62 78.30
C ILE A 228 -14.28 -35.05 77.63
N SER A 229 -14.31 -34.90 76.30
CA SER A 229 -15.48 -34.39 75.60
C SER A 229 -16.66 -35.37 75.57
N CYS A 230 -16.38 -36.68 75.59
CA CYS A 230 -17.41 -37.73 75.72
C CYS A 230 -18.04 -37.74 77.12
N ILE A 231 -17.30 -37.33 78.16
CA ILE A 231 -17.81 -37.19 79.54
C ILE A 231 -18.65 -35.91 79.71
N LEU A 232 -18.34 -34.84 78.98
CA LEU A 232 -19.00 -33.52 79.13
C LEU A 232 -20.17 -33.26 78.17
N GLY A 233 -20.49 -34.17 77.25
CA GLY A 233 -21.69 -34.08 76.39
C GLY A 233 -21.73 -32.88 75.42
N LEU A 234 -20.57 -32.32 75.06
CA LEU A 234 -20.44 -31.16 74.17
C LEU A 234 -20.20 -31.63 72.71
N GLU A 235 -21.22 -32.15 72.02
CA GLU A 235 -21.06 -32.57 70.63
C GLU A 235 -21.05 -31.41 69.61
N SER A 236 -21.54 -30.22 69.96
CA SER A 236 -21.72 -29.13 68.98
C SER A 236 -20.50 -28.23 68.75
N SER A 237 -19.41 -28.36 69.52
CA SER A 237 -18.21 -27.50 69.36
C SER A 237 -17.09 -28.15 68.52
N PHE A 238 -17.27 -29.38 68.06
CA PHE A 238 -16.22 -30.19 67.41
C PHE A 238 -15.86 -29.73 65.98
N TYR A 239 -16.76 -29.05 65.27
CA TYR A 239 -16.52 -28.69 63.86
C TYR A 239 -15.59 -27.49 63.66
N MET A 240 -15.48 -26.58 64.64
CA MET A 240 -14.66 -25.37 64.51
C MET A 240 -13.16 -25.60 64.77
N LEU A 241 -12.80 -26.46 65.73
CA LEU A 241 -11.40 -26.67 66.11
C LEU A 241 -10.62 -27.59 65.16
N ARG A 242 -11.32 -28.42 64.36
CA ARG A 242 -10.68 -29.30 63.38
C ARG A 242 -10.09 -28.55 62.18
N GLN A 243 -10.55 -27.33 61.90
CA GLN A 243 -10.01 -26.48 60.82
C GLN A 243 -8.74 -25.71 61.21
N ILE A 244 -8.41 -25.59 62.50
CA ILE A 244 -7.30 -24.74 62.96
C ILE A 244 -6.00 -25.55 63.18
N MET A 245 -6.05 -26.87 63.34
CA MET A 245 -4.89 -27.71 63.68
C MET A 245 -4.38 -28.64 62.56
N MET A 246 -4.84 -28.49 61.33
CA MET A 246 -4.22 -29.18 60.19
C MET A 246 -3.79 -28.15 59.12
N PRO A 247 -2.51 -27.77 59.07
CA PRO A 247 -1.90 -27.29 57.83
C PRO A 247 -1.71 -28.44 56.82
#